data_AF-A0A2V9HT00-F1
#
_entry.id   AF-A0A2V9HT00-F1
#
_cell.length_a   1.000
_cell.length_b   1.000
_cell.length_c   1.000
_cell.angle_alpha   90.00
_cell.angle_beta   90.00
_cell.angle_gamma   90.00
#
_symmetry.space_group_name_H-M   'P 1'
#
loop_
_entity.id
_entity.type
_entity.pdbx_description
1 polymer ?
#
loop_
_entity_poly.entity_id
_entity_poly.type
_entity_poly.pdbx_seq_one_letter_code
_entity_poly.pdbx_strand_id
1 'polypeptide(L)'
;MVIGILFFSDVLFSSKNFYFRDILNFHYPLRKVLIETYARGEFPLWNPFVHLGQPMLANPNYMAFYPTNLLHLFLPFDYAFKLHFIIHPILGGLGLYFL
;
A
#
# COMPACT_ATOMS: atom_id res chain seq x y z
N MET A 1 9.90 14.38 -14.07
CA MET A 1 9.90 12.95 -13.66
C MET A 1 11.19 12.50 -12.99
N VAL A 2 12.36 12.67 -13.61
CA VAL A 2 13.66 12.19 -13.07
C VAL A 2 13.93 12.70 -11.65
N ILE A 3 13.68 13.98 -11.38
CA ILE A 3 13.80 14.58 -10.05
C ILE A 3 12.90 13.89 -9.01
N GLY A 4 11.67 13.51 -9.39
CA GLY A 4 10.75 12.81 -8.49
C GLY A 4 11.24 11.40 -8.15
N ILE A 5 11.81 10.68 -9.11
CA ILE A 5 12.42 9.35 -8.86
C ILE A 5 13.65 9.49 -7.96
N LEU A 6 14.49 10.50 -8.21
CA LEU A 6 15.66 10.79 -7.37
C LEU A 6 15.26 11.16 -5.94
N PHE A 7 14.17 11.90 -5.74
CA PHE A 7 13.64 12.22 -4.42
C PHE A 7 13.28 10.96 -3.62
N PHE A 8 12.72 9.95 -4.28
CA PHE A 8 12.38 8.67 -3.64
C PHE A 8 13.51 7.63 -3.69
N SER A 9 14.71 7.97 -4.18
CA SER A 9 15.82 7.01 -4.38
C SER A 9 16.19 6.26 -3.10
N ASP A 10 16.24 6.93 -1.96
CA ASP A 10 16.55 6.30 -0.67
C ASP A 10 15.49 5.23 -0.31
N VAL A 11 14.22 5.52 -0.57
CA VAL A 11 13.12 4.57 -0.30
C VAL A 11 13.06 3.47 -1.37
N LEU A 12 13.41 3.74 -2.62
CA LEU A 12 13.38 2.76 -3.71
C LEU A 12 14.53 1.76 -3.64
N PHE A 13 15.75 2.21 -3.32
CA PHE A 13 16.96 1.39 -3.42
C PHE A 13 17.52 0.92 -2.08
N SER A 14 16.86 1.27 -0.96
CA SER A 14 17.20 0.75 0.37
C SER A 14 16.07 -0.04 1.01
N SER A 15 16.35 -0.63 2.17
CA SER A 15 15.37 -1.29 3.04
C SER A 15 14.47 -0.32 3.81
N LYS A 16 14.66 1.00 3.68
CA LYS A 16 13.84 1.99 4.36
C LYS A 16 12.40 1.97 3.85
N ASN A 17 11.48 2.35 4.74
CA ASN A 17 10.06 2.44 4.45
C ASN A 17 9.46 3.71 5.09
N PHE A 18 8.28 4.10 4.62
CA PHE A 18 7.53 5.21 5.21
C PHE A 18 7.01 4.79 6.59
N TYR A 19 7.27 5.60 7.61
CA TYR A 19 6.95 5.26 9.01
C TYR A 19 6.09 6.29 9.75
N PHE A 20 5.71 7.38 9.09
CA PHE A 20 5.11 8.53 9.77
C PHE A 20 3.67 8.25 10.25
N ARG A 21 3.42 8.44 11.56
CA ARG A 21 2.11 8.37 12.22
C ARG A 21 1.33 7.08 11.88
N ASP A 22 0.17 7.25 11.26
CA ASP A 22 -0.81 6.20 11.01
C ASP A 22 -0.34 5.26 9.91
N ILE A 23 0.68 5.64 9.12
CA ILE A 23 1.26 4.75 8.12
C ILE A 23 1.75 3.47 8.77
N LEU A 24 2.56 3.58 9.83
CA LEU A 24 3.11 2.41 10.51
C LEU A 24 2.09 1.75 11.45
N ASN A 25 1.38 2.54 12.24
CA ASN A 25 0.56 2.00 13.33
C ASN A 25 -0.84 1.56 12.88
N PHE A 26 -1.32 2.02 11.74
CA PHE A 26 -2.69 1.77 11.28
C PHE A 26 -2.71 1.19 9.85
N HIS A 27 -2.22 1.91 8.85
CA HIS A 27 -2.35 1.47 7.46
C HIS A 27 -1.49 0.25 7.12
N TYR A 28 -0.26 0.18 7.63
CA TYR A 28 0.63 -0.94 7.40
C TYR A 28 0.03 -2.27 7.91
N PRO A 29 -0.38 -2.42 9.19
CA PRO A 29 -0.95 -3.68 9.66
C PRO A 29 -2.28 -4.01 8.97
N LEU A 30 -3.15 -3.03 8.70
CA LEU A 30 -4.41 -3.29 7.98
C LEU A 30 -4.15 -3.81 6.56
N ARG A 31 -3.21 -3.19 5.83
CA ARG A 31 -2.80 -3.67 4.51
C ARG A 31 -2.20 -5.05 4.59
N LYS A 32 -1.34 -5.31 5.59
CA LYS A 32 -0.67 -6.61 5.74
C LYS A 32 -1.68 -7.74 5.90
N VAL A 33 -2.64 -7.58 6.81
CA VAL A 33 -3.71 -8.58 7.00
C VAL A 33 -4.51 -8.78 5.70
N LEU A 34 -4.85 -7.71 4.99
CA LEU A 34 -5.54 -7.81 3.70
C LEU A 34 -4.77 -8.65 2.67
N ILE A 35 -3.49 -8.34 2.47
CA ILE A 35 -2.66 -9.02 1.48
C ILE A 35 -2.42 -10.47 1.89
N GLU A 36 -2.23 -10.75 3.18
CA GLU A 36 -2.13 -12.12 3.68
C GLU A 36 -3.42 -12.92 3.45
N THR A 37 -4.59 -12.30 3.62
CA THR A 37 -5.89 -12.94 3.31
C THR A 37 -6.02 -13.26 1.83
N TYR A 38 -5.67 -12.33 0.93
CA TYR A 38 -5.62 -12.63 -0.51
C TYR A 38 -4.61 -13.72 -0.86
N ALA A 39 -3.43 -13.73 -0.22
CA ALA A 39 -2.41 -14.74 -0.44
C ALA A 39 -2.85 -16.15 -0.03
N ARG A 40 -3.78 -16.27 0.93
CA ARG A 40 -4.43 -17.54 1.30
C ARG A 40 -5.55 -17.96 0.34
N GLY A 41 -5.84 -17.16 -0.69
CA GLY A 41 -6.98 -17.38 -1.59
C GLY A 41 -8.34 -17.09 -0.95
N GLU A 42 -8.35 -16.40 0.19
CA GLU A 42 -9.56 -16.05 0.91
C GLU A 42 -10.11 -14.71 0.44
N PHE A 43 -11.44 -14.58 0.53
CA PHE A 43 -12.09 -13.30 0.28
C PHE A 43 -12.02 -12.43 1.56
N PRO A 44 -11.60 -11.16 1.50
CA PRO A 44 -11.26 -10.37 2.68
C PRO A 44 -12.49 -9.82 3.39
N LEU A 45 -13.22 -10.68 4.08
CA LEU A 45 -14.45 -10.30 4.76
C LEU A 45 -14.20 -9.82 6.20
N TRP A 46 -13.28 -10.46 6.92
CA TRP A 46 -13.13 -10.28 8.37
C TRP A 46 -11.67 -10.22 8.80
N ASN A 47 -11.31 -9.21 9.58
CA ASN A 47 -10.03 -9.14 10.28
C ASN A 47 -10.24 -9.47 11.75
N PRO A 48 -9.75 -10.61 12.27
CA PRO A 48 -9.95 -11.03 13.66
C PRO A 48 -9.06 -10.31 14.67
N PHE A 49 -8.03 -9.58 14.23
CA PHE A 49 -6.98 -9.04 15.09
C PHE A 49 -7.33 -7.71 15.75
N VAL A 50 -8.46 -7.08 15.39
CA VAL A 50 -8.85 -5.75 15.89
C VAL A 50 -10.21 -5.85 16.56
N HIS A 51 -10.29 -5.50 17.85
CA HIS A 51 -11.55 -5.38 18.63
C HIS A 51 -12.50 -6.59 18.51
N LEU A 52 -11.96 -7.82 18.64
CA LEU A 52 -12.71 -9.09 18.45
C LEU A 52 -13.24 -9.31 17.03
N GLY A 53 -12.87 -8.44 16.10
CA GLY A 53 -13.03 -8.59 14.69
C GLY A 53 -13.68 -7.37 14.02
N GLN A 54 -13.28 -7.09 12.79
CA GLN A 54 -13.82 -6.00 12.00
C GLN A 54 -14.05 -6.39 10.54
N PRO A 55 -15.12 -5.89 9.89
CA PRO A 55 -15.37 -6.12 8.49
C PRO A 55 -14.33 -5.38 7.63
N MET A 56 -13.58 -6.10 6.79
CA MET A 56 -12.50 -5.49 5.99
C MET A 56 -13.06 -4.74 4.79
N LEU A 57 -14.00 -5.33 4.03
CA LEU A 57 -14.60 -4.68 2.87
C LEU A 57 -15.46 -3.44 3.21
N ALA A 58 -16.06 -3.43 4.40
CA ALA A 58 -16.85 -2.28 4.85
C ALA A 58 -15.96 -1.12 5.35
N ASN A 59 -14.67 -1.36 5.56
CA ASN A 59 -13.73 -0.36 6.02
C ASN A 59 -12.82 0.11 4.87
N PRO A 60 -12.99 1.35 4.38
CA PRO A 60 -12.23 1.85 3.23
C PRO A 60 -10.72 1.94 3.49
N ASN A 61 -10.27 1.94 4.75
CA ASN A 61 -8.86 1.99 5.10
C ASN A 61 -8.07 0.74 4.69
N TYR A 62 -8.75 -0.41 4.52
CA TYR A 62 -8.13 -1.58 3.90
C TYR A 62 -7.86 -1.35 2.42
N MET A 63 -8.64 -0.49 1.75
CA MET A 63 -8.61 -0.22 0.32
C MET A 63 -8.51 -1.55 -0.46
N ALA A 64 -9.41 -2.49 -0.17
CA ALA A 64 -9.35 -3.89 -0.64
C ALA A 64 -9.19 -4.00 -2.15
N PHE A 65 -9.97 -3.21 -2.89
CA PHE A 65 -9.97 -3.20 -4.36
C PHE A 65 -9.12 -2.07 -4.97
N TYR A 66 -8.17 -1.51 -4.21
CA TYR A 66 -7.34 -0.44 -4.75
C TYR A 66 -6.35 -0.99 -5.79
N PRO A 67 -6.20 -0.36 -6.97
CA PRO A 67 -5.40 -0.91 -8.06
C PRO A 67 -3.94 -1.23 -7.69
N THR A 68 -3.32 -0.42 -6.84
CA THR A 68 -1.93 -0.67 -6.41
C THR A 68 -1.75 -1.95 -5.60
N ASN A 69 -2.82 -2.56 -5.08
CA ASN A 69 -2.72 -3.85 -4.40
C ASN A 69 -2.24 -4.96 -5.34
N LEU A 70 -2.47 -4.81 -6.65
CA LEU A 70 -1.96 -5.75 -7.66
C LEU A 70 -0.43 -5.85 -7.65
N LEU A 71 0.28 -4.83 -7.16
CA LEU A 71 1.74 -4.87 -6.99
C LEU A 71 2.18 -5.99 -6.04
N HIS A 72 1.35 -6.34 -5.06
CA HIS A 72 1.64 -7.40 -4.09
C HIS A 72 1.59 -8.80 -4.70
N LEU A 73 1.09 -8.96 -5.94
CA LEU A 73 1.16 -10.23 -6.67
C LEU A 73 2.58 -10.55 -7.16
N PHE A 74 3.41 -9.53 -7.34
CA PHE A 74 4.72 -9.66 -7.99
C PHE A 74 5.89 -9.24 -7.10
N LEU A 75 5.62 -8.48 -6.04
CA LEU A 75 6.66 -7.84 -5.22
C LEU A 75 6.45 -8.16 -3.73
N PRO A 76 7.54 -8.20 -2.94
CA PRO A 76 7.44 -8.32 -1.48
C PRO A 76 6.56 -7.24 -0.88
N PHE A 77 5.87 -7.57 0.21
CA PHE A 77 4.88 -6.70 0.86
C PHE A 77 5.41 -5.27 1.08
N ASP A 78 6.57 -5.14 1.74
CA ASP A 78 7.16 -3.85 2.10
C ASP A 78 7.47 -2.98 0.88
N TYR A 79 7.92 -3.62 -0.20
CA TYR A 79 8.30 -2.94 -1.43
C TYR A 79 7.06 -2.44 -2.20
N ALA A 80 6.06 -3.30 -2.37
CA ALA A 80 4.80 -2.89 -2.97
C ALA A 80 4.05 -1.85 -2.12
N PHE A 81 4.12 -1.95 -0.79
CA PHE A 81 3.52 -0.98 0.12
C PHE A 81 4.10 0.43 -0.05
N LYS A 82 5.43 0.57 -0.16
CA LYS A 82 6.02 1.90 -0.43
C LYS A 82 5.74 2.39 -1.84
N LEU A 83 5.70 1.50 -2.84
CA LEU A 83 5.35 1.89 -4.21
C LEU A 83 3.94 2.49 -4.31
N HIS A 84 3.00 2.05 -3.48
CA HIS A 84 1.69 2.69 -3.39
C HIS A 84 1.82 4.21 -3.24
N PHE A 85 2.64 4.70 -2.31
CA PHE A 85 2.81 6.13 -2.08
C PHE A 85 3.57 6.84 -3.20
N ILE A 86 4.55 6.17 -3.81
CA ILE A 86 5.44 6.76 -4.82
C ILE A 86 4.74 6.95 -6.17
N ILE A 87 3.85 6.02 -6.55
CA ILE A 87 3.19 6.05 -7.86
C ILE A 87 2.27 7.27 -8.01
N HIS A 88 1.54 7.66 -6.97
CA HIS A 88 0.57 8.77 -7.03
C HIS A 88 1.17 10.12 -7.45
N PRO A 89 2.22 10.65 -6.80
CA PRO A 89 2.82 11.92 -7.21
C PRO A 89 3.46 11.84 -8.60
N ILE A 90 3.97 10.68 -9.01
CA ILE A 90 4.49 10.48 -10.37
C ILE A 90 3.37 10.57 -11.39
N LEU A 91 2.26 9.85 -11.18
CA LEU A 91 1.08 9.90 -12.07
C LEU A 91 0.45 11.30 -12.09
N GLY A 92 0.39 11.98 -10.94
CA GLY A 92 -0.09 13.36 -10.86
C GLY A 92 0.79 14.33 -11.67
N GLY A 93 2.12 14.21 -11.56
CA GLY A 93 3.05 15.01 -12.33
C GLY A 93 3.01 14.71 -13.84
N LEU A 94 2.82 13.44 -14.21
CA LEU A 94 2.59 13.05 -15.60
C LEU A 94 1.27 13.61 -16.14
N GLY A 95 0.20 13.50 -15.37
CA GLY A 95 -1.10 14.06 -15.72
C GLY A 95 -1.01 15.56 -15.97
N LEU A 96 -0.36 16.31 -15.08
CA LEU A 96 -0.14 17.75 -15.26
C LEU A 96 0.67 18.09 -16.52
N TYR A 97 1.65 17.26 -16.89
CA TYR A 97 2.47 17.51 -18.08
C TYR A 97 1.72 17.23 -19.40
N PHE A 98 0.79 16.27 -19.39
CA PHE A 98 0.07 15.83 -20.58
C PHE A 98 -1.34 16.45 -20.76
N LEU A 99 -1.82 17.20 -19.76
CA LEU A 99 -3.04 18.02 -19.82
C LEU A 99 -2.72 19.42 -20.36
#